data_AF-A0A9J6D5D5-F1
#
_entry.id   AF-A0A9J6D5D5-F1
#
_cell.length_a   1.000
_cell.length_b   1.000
_cell.length_c   1.000
_cell.angle_alpha   90.00
_cell.angle_beta   90.00
_cell.angle_gamma   90.00
#
_symmetry.space_group_name_H-M   'P 1'
#
loop_
_entity.id
_entity.type
_entity.pdbx_description
1 polymer ?
#
loop_
_entity_poly.entity_id
_entity_poly.type
_entity_poly.pdbx_seq_one_letter_code
_entity_poly.pdbx_strand_id
1 'polypeptide(L)'
;MSVSPGMSAFMRMSEVFPSGSLGYRSPEPMRKPQEGIRTYREITRYYRNGRRDFPAPHFSLTPNQSSVWRQLQTKSSIAPYLAHLFYPALHQPHCTTCGAPRAHLFHCLWNCPKPMAVDPIPNPCLSSWEAALRITGSDDQLWLVHRACLEMSARALPDV
;
A
#
# COMPACT_ATOMS: atom_id res chain seq x y z
N MET A 1 -58.88 -19.68 0.30
CA MET A 1 -58.04 -19.74 -0.93
C MET A 1 -57.28 -18.42 -0.97
N SER A 2 -55.97 -18.30 -0.89
CA SER A 2 -54.85 -19.23 -1.13
C SER A 2 -53.65 -18.75 -0.31
N VAL A 3 -53.00 -19.69 0.37
CA VAL A 3 -51.72 -19.52 1.08
C VAL A 3 -50.60 -19.88 0.09
N SER A 4 -49.39 -19.33 0.32
CA SER A 4 -48.04 -19.82 -0.07
C SER A 4 -47.21 -18.81 -0.90
N PRO A 5 -45.87 -18.96 -1.02
CA PRO A 5 -44.91 -18.29 -0.12
C PRO A 5 -43.68 -17.69 -0.86
N GLY A 6 -43.27 -16.47 -0.54
CA GLY A 6 -42.06 -15.87 -1.12
C GLY A 6 -40.83 -16.09 -0.24
N MET A 7 -40.03 -17.11 -0.54
CA MET A 7 -38.78 -17.42 0.14
C MET A 7 -37.81 -16.23 0.05
N SER A 8 -37.44 -15.64 1.19
CA SER A 8 -36.35 -14.66 1.23
C SER A 8 -35.04 -15.42 1.05
N ALA A 9 -34.51 -15.35 -0.17
CA ALA A 9 -33.26 -15.96 -0.55
C ALA A 9 -32.11 -15.35 0.26
N PHE A 10 -31.52 -16.17 1.12
CA PHE A 10 -30.25 -15.92 1.79
C PHE A 10 -29.18 -15.77 0.70
N MET A 11 -28.85 -14.53 0.32
CA MET A 11 -27.86 -14.27 -0.71
C MET A 11 -26.48 -14.66 -0.16
N ARG A 12 -25.94 -15.76 -0.70
CA ARG A 12 -24.57 -16.23 -0.46
C ARG A 12 -23.58 -15.09 -0.68
N MET A 13 -22.80 -14.76 0.35
CA MET A 13 -21.56 -13.97 0.27
C MET A 13 -20.48 -14.77 -0.47
N SER A 14 -20.63 -14.91 -1.78
CA SER A 14 -19.55 -15.39 -2.63
C SER A 14 -19.73 -14.75 -3.99
N GLU A 15 -18.98 -13.67 -4.23
CA GLU A 15 -18.47 -13.20 -5.52
C GLU A 15 -18.28 -11.68 -5.46
N VAL A 16 -17.06 -11.23 -5.12
CA VAL A 16 -16.22 -10.33 -5.94
C VAL A 16 -14.84 -10.29 -5.26
N PHE A 17 -14.09 -11.40 -5.30
CA PHE A 17 -12.63 -11.28 -5.28
C PHE A 17 -12.21 -11.22 -6.74
N PRO A 18 -11.63 -10.10 -7.21
CA PRO A 18 -11.13 -10.05 -8.57
C PRO A 18 -10.10 -11.16 -8.74
N SER A 19 -10.32 -11.97 -9.76
CA SER A 19 -9.44 -13.00 -10.30
C SER A 19 -8.15 -12.40 -10.84
N GLY A 20 -7.41 -11.69 -9.97
CA GLY A 20 -5.97 -11.60 -10.10
C GLY A 20 -5.43 -12.93 -9.64
N SER A 21 -4.70 -13.62 -10.51
CA SER A 21 -3.89 -14.77 -10.11
C SER A 21 -3.15 -14.40 -8.84
N LEU A 22 -3.60 -14.92 -7.69
CA LEU A 22 -2.73 -15.10 -6.56
C LEU A 22 -1.67 -16.04 -7.11
N GLY A 23 -0.56 -15.46 -7.58
CA GLY A 23 0.66 -16.21 -7.72
C GLY A 23 0.91 -16.75 -6.33
N TYR A 24 0.47 -17.99 -6.09
CA TYR A 24 0.97 -18.80 -5.01
C TYR A 24 2.45 -18.89 -5.35
N ARG A 25 3.23 -17.97 -4.79
CA ARG A 25 4.68 -18.00 -4.90
C ARG A 25 5.00 -19.32 -4.22
N SER A 26 5.22 -20.35 -5.04
CA SER A 26 5.73 -21.64 -4.58
C SER A 26 6.85 -21.29 -3.61
N PRO A 27 6.81 -21.80 -2.36
CA PRO A 27 7.85 -21.49 -1.41
C PRO A 27 9.17 -21.80 -2.10
N GLU A 28 9.95 -20.76 -2.42
CA GLU A 28 11.30 -20.94 -2.92
C GLU A 28 11.94 -21.94 -1.96
N PRO A 29 12.55 -23.03 -2.49
CA PRO A 29 13.16 -24.03 -1.63
C PRO A 29 14.04 -23.30 -0.63
N MET A 30 13.80 -23.51 0.67
CA MET A 30 14.40 -22.71 1.72
C MET A 30 15.91 -22.66 1.50
N ARG A 31 16.42 -21.51 1.03
CA ARG A 31 17.86 -21.35 0.79
C ARG A 31 18.55 -21.62 2.11
N LYS A 32 19.49 -22.57 2.09
CA LYS A 32 20.28 -22.89 3.29
C LYS A 32 21.10 -21.66 3.66
N PRO A 33 21.29 -21.36 4.96
CA PRO A 33 22.17 -20.29 5.39
C PRO A 33 23.54 -20.47 4.73
N GLN A 34 24.16 -19.37 4.31
CA GLN A 34 25.52 -19.42 3.78
C GLN A 34 26.48 -20.01 4.83
N GLU A 35 27.53 -20.66 4.33
CA GLU A 35 28.60 -21.19 5.18
C GLU A 35 29.17 -20.05 6.04
N GLY A 36 29.18 -20.24 7.37
CA GLY A 36 29.66 -19.24 8.34
C GLY A 36 28.59 -18.67 9.29
N ILE A 37 27.31 -18.79 8.95
CA ILE A 37 26.20 -18.42 9.85
C ILE A 37 26.00 -19.55 10.87
N ARG A 38 26.50 -19.37 12.10
CA ARG A 38 26.55 -20.46 13.12
C ARG A 38 25.73 -20.16 14.37
N THR A 39 25.54 -18.90 14.73
CA THR A 39 24.78 -18.56 15.93
C THR A 39 23.28 -18.53 15.66
N TYR A 40 22.47 -18.85 16.68
CA TYR A 40 21.01 -18.79 16.58
C TYR A 40 20.50 -17.41 16.12
N ARG A 41 21.14 -16.32 16.58
CA ARG A 41 20.81 -14.95 16.18
C ARG A 41 21.05 -14.71 14.69
N GLU A 42 22.14 -15.22 14.13
CA GLU A 42 22.47 -15.04 12.72
C GLU A 42 21.55 -15.88 11.82
N ILE A 43 21.27 -17.12 12.21
CA ILE A 43 20.35 -18.02 11.49
C ILE A 43 18.96 -17.38 11.42
N THR A 44 18.43 -16.92 12.56
CA THR A 44 17.12 -16.26 12.60
C THR A 44 17.13 -14.95 11.81
N ARG A 45 18.19 -14.15 11.85
CA ARG A 45 18.32 -12.92 11.07
C ARG A 45 18.35 -13.20 9.56
N TYR A 46 19.07 -14.24 9.13
CA TYR A 46 19.13 -14.68 7.73
C TYR A 46 17.73 -15.00 7.21
N TYR A 47 16.99 -15.89 7.90
CA TYR A 47 15.65 -16.25 7.48
C TYR A 47 14.66 -15.09 7.56
N ARG A 48 14.76 -14.23 8.58
CA ARG A 48 13.94 -13.02 8.69
C ARG A 48 14.19 -12.10 7.51
N ASN A 49 15.44 -11.82 7.18
CA ASN A 49 15.80 -10.94 6.08
C ASN A 49 15.42 -11.52 4.72
N GLY A 50 15.57 -12.84 4.52
CA GLY A 50 15.19 -13.51 3.28
C GLY A 50 13.69 -13.52 3.00
N ARG A 51 12.84 -13.35 4.03
CA ARG A 51 11.38 -13.22 3.88
C ARG A 51 10.91 -11.79 3.61
N ARG A 52 11.82 -10.81 3.54
CA ARG A 52 11.44 -9.40 3.37
C ARG A 52 11.31 -9.07 1.90
N ASP A 53 10.10 -8.71 1.48
CA ASP A 53 9.86 -8.20 0.12
C ASP A 53 10.29 -6.72 -0.04
N PHE A 54 10.30 -5.97 1.07
CA PHE A 54 10.59 -4.54 1.09
C PHE A 54 11.79 -4.18 1.98
N PRO A 55 12.62 -3.20 1.55
CA PRO A 55 13.80 -2.77 2.30
C PRO A 55 13.41 -2.13 3.64
N ALA A 56 14.40 -1.98 4.52
CA ALA A 56 14.16 -1.32 5.82
C ALA A 56 14.11 0.19 5.60
N PRO A 57 13.43 0.93 6.50
CA PRO A 57 13.71 2.35 6.62
C PRO A 57 15.20 2.55 6.84
N HIS A 58 15.77 3.52 6.15
CA HIS A 58 17.16 3.93 6.33
C HIS A 58 17.32 4.56 7.72
N PHE A 59 18.51 4.42 8.32
CA PHE A 59 18.79 4.89 9.68
C PHE A 59 18.73 6.42 9.84
N SER A 60 18.78 7.16 8.74
CA SER A 60 18.65 8.62 8.70
C SER A 60 17.20 9.09 8.86
N LEU A 61 16.22 8.20 8.67
CA LEU A 61 14.81 8.53 8.82
C LEU A 61 14.46 8.69 10.30
N THR A 62 13.66 9.69 10.62
CA THR A 62 13.07 9.80 11.96
C THR A 62 12.11 8.63 12.22
N PRO A 63 11.76 8.32 13.48
CA PRO A 63 10.78 7.27 13.78
C PRO A 63 9.43 7.48 13.07
N ASN A 64 8.96 8.72 12.98
CA ASN A 64 7.72 9.08 12.29
C ASN A 64 7.84 8.85 10.77
N GLN A 65 8.93 9.30 10.16
CA GLN A 65 9.19 9.07 8.73
C GLN A 65 9.33 7.57 8.42
N SER A 66 9.94 6.81 9.32
CA SER A 66 10.04 5.35 9.19
C SER A 66 8.68 4.66 9.25
N SER A 67 7.75 5.17 10.07
CA SER A 67 6.36 4.70 10.10
C SER A 67 5.64 5.00 8.79
N VAL A 68 5.75 6.24 8.28
CA VAL A 68 5.17 6.63 6.98
C VAL A 68 5.75 5.76 5.86
N TRP A 69 7.07 5.56 5.82
CA TRP A 69 7.72 4.68 4.86
C TRP A 69 7.13 3.27 4.87
N ARG A 70 6.89 2.70 6.06
CA ARG A 70 6.24 1.40 6.18
C ARG A 70 4.81 1.42 5.67
N GLN A 71 4.03 2.44 6.02
CA GLN A 71 2.65 2.57 5.55
C GLN A 71 2.56 2.66 4.02
N LEU A 72 3.52 3.33 3.37
CA LEU A 72 3.61 3.39 1.92
C LEU A 72 3.85 1.99 1.31
N GLN A 73 4.77 1.22 1.88
CA GLN A 73 5.09 -0.13 1.42
C GLN A 73 3.93 -1.11 1.63
N THR A 74 3.25 -1.04 2.77
CA THR A 74 2.11 -1.91 3.11
C THR A 74 0.78 -1.42 2.55
N LYS A 75 0.76 -0.28 1.84
CA LYS A 75 -0.45 0.36 1.30
C LYS A 75 -1.51 0.63 2.39
N SER A 76 -1.07 0.91 3.62
CA SER A 76 -1.94 1.08 4.78
C SER A 76 -2.23 2.54 5.14
N SER A 77 -1.62 3.51 4.42
CA SER A 77 -1.99 4.92 4.59
C SER A 77 -3.39 5.18 4.03
N ILE A 78 -4.14 6.03 4.71
CA ILE A 78 -5.55 6.31 4.40
C ILE A 78 -5.61 7.18 3.14
N ALA A 79 -5.82 6.54 1.99
CA ALA A 79 -6.22 7.18 0.75
C ALA A 79 -7.76 7.27 0.68
N PRO A 80 -8.37 8.20 -0.08
CA PRO A 80 -9.82 8.37 -0.12
C PRO A 80 -10.58 7.10 -0.51
N TYR A 81 -10.02 6.31 -1.44
CA TYR A 81 -10.61 5.00 -1.78
C TYR A 81 -10.61 4.03 -0.60
N LEU A 82 -9.51 3.97 0.16
CA LEU A 82 -9.42 3.12 1.34
C LEU A 82 -10.35 3.61 2.46
N ALA A 83 -10.47 4.92 2.65
CA ALA A 83 -11.40 5.53 3.58
C ALA A 83 -12.86 5.21 3.23
N HIS A 84 -13.22 5.26 1.95
CA HIS A 84 -14.55 4.88 1.46
C HIS A 84 -14.85 3.39 1.72
N LEU A 85 -13.86 2.50 1.65
CA LEU A 85 -14.08 1.09 1.99
C LEU A 85 -14.45 0.88 3.47
N PHE A 86 -13.95 1.71 4.38
CA PHE A 86 -14.29 1.65 5.80
C PHE A 86 -15.59 2.39 6.12
N TYR A 87 -15.76 3.60 5.58
CA TYR A 87 -16.92 4.46 5.85
C TYR A 87 -17.50 5.02 4.55
N PRO A 88 -18.28 4.22 3.80
CA PRO A 88 -18.80 4.62 2.49
C PRO A 88 -19.70 5.85 2.52
N ALA A 89 -20.40 6.08 3.65
CA ALA A 89 -21.32 7.20 3.83
C ALA A 89 -20.61 8.54 4.07
N LEU A 90 -19.38 8.52 4.60
CA LEU A 90 -18.64 9.72 4.98
C LEU A 90 -17.59 10.13 3.94
N HIS A 91 -17.07 9.16 3.18
CA HIS A 91 -15.97 9.40 2.25
C HIS A 91 -16.35 9.00 0.85
N GLN A 92 -15.92 9.80 -0.13
CA GLN A 92 -16.10 9.48 -1.54
C GLN A 92 -14.82 8.82 -2.08
N PRO A 93 -14.92 7.81 -2.97
CA PRO A 93 -13.77 7.03 -3.42
C PRO A 93 -12.92 7.77 -4.46
N HIS A 94 -13.39 8.90 -4.98
CA HIS A 94 -12.77 9.61 -6.09
C HIS A 94 -11.71 10.63 -5.63
N CYS A 95 -10.85 11.02 -6.57
CA CYS A 95 -9.83 12.03 -6.32
C CYS A 95 -10.45 13.43 -6.41
N THR A 96 -10.25 14.26 -5.39
CA THR A 96 -10.81 15.62 -5.32
C THR A 96 -10.24 16.57 -6.38
N THR A 97 -9.00 16.36 -6.84
CA THR A 97 -8.36 17.24 -7.82
C THR A 97 -8.60 16.86 -9.28
N CYS A 98 -8.58 15.57 -9.61
CA CYS A 98 -8.69 15.12 -11.00
C CYS A 98 -9.96 14.33 -11.31
N GLY A 99 -10.79 14.03 -10.31
CA GLY A 99 -12.05 13.29 -10.49
C GLY A 99 -11.88 11.81 -10.79
N ALA A 100 -10.67 11.25 -10.72
CA ALA A 100 -10.45 9.83 -10.97
C ALA A 100 -11.30 8.97 -10.01
N PRO A 101 -11.98 7.90 -10.48
CA PRO A 101 -12.99 7.19 -9.71
C PRO A 101 -12.42 6.38 -8.54
N ARG A 102 -11.13 6.02 -8.60
CA ARG A 102 -10.42 5.28 -7.55
C ARG A 102 -9.16 6.01 -7.12
N ALA A 103 -9.27 6.81 -6.07
CA ALA A 103 -8.15 7.50 -5.44
C ALA A 103 -7.39 6.55 -4.49
N HIS A 104 -6.69 5.56 -5.07
CA HIS A 104 -5.72 4.75 -4.34
C HIS A 104 -4.49 5.56 -3.98
N LEU A 105 -3.69 5.07 -3.02
CA LEU A 105 -2.41 5.69 -2.65
C LEU A 105 -1.50 5.94 -3.86
N PHE A 106 -1.36 4.96 -4.75
CA PHE A 106 -0.61 5.09 -6.01
C PHE A 106 -1.13 6.24 -6.88
N HIS A 107 -2.45 6.37 -7.00
CA HIS A 107 -3.03 7.48 -7.74
C HIS A 107 -2.71 8.81 -7.07
N CYS A 108 -3.00 8.95 -5.78
CA CYS A 108 -2.83 10.20 -5.05
C CYS A 108 -1.38 10.71 -5.05
N LEU A 109 -0.40 9.82 -4.88
CA LEU A 109 1.01 10.20 -4.72
C LEU A 109 1.82 10.19 -6.01
N TRP A 110 1.49 9.29 -6.94
CA TRP A 110 2.36 8.95 -8.07
C TRP A 110 1.73 9.23 -9.43
N ASN A 111 0.48 8.80 -9.65
CA ASN A 111 -0.17 8.81 -10.97
C ASN A 111 -1.18 9.96 -11.17
N CYS A 112 -1.41 10.82 -10.18
CA CYS A 112 -2.33 11.93 -10.34
C CYS A 112 -1.74 12.96 -11.33
N PRO A 113 -2.49 13.41 -12.35
CA PRO A 113 -2.03 14.48 -13.24
C PRO A 113 -2.04 15.86 -12.57
N LYS A 114 -2.83 16.02 -11.50
CA LYS A 114 -3.01 17.25 -10.72
C LYS A 114 -2.84 16.93 -9.22
N PRO A 115 -1.62 16.62 -8.76
CA PRO A 115 -1.31 16.57 -7.32
C PRO A 115 -1.61 17.91 -6.63
N MET A 116 -1.83 17.89 -5.31
CA MET A 116 -2.24 19.06 -4.55
C MET A 116 -1.07 19.92 -4.07
N ALA A 117 0.03 19.29 -3.66
CA ALA A 117 1.14 19.93 -2.95
C ALA A 117 2.53 19.57 -3.52
N VAL A 118 2.60 18.66 -4.48
CA VAL A 118 3.88 18.17 -5.05
C VAL A 118 3.84 18.19 -6.57
N ASP A 119 5.00 18.17 -7.22
CA ASP A 119 5.05 18.15 -8.69
C ASP A 119 4.63 16.79 -9.26
N PRO A 120 3.98 16.74 -10.45
CA PRO A 120 3.67 15.49 -11.14
C PRO A 120 4.93 14.69 -11.47
N ILE A 121 4.83 13.36 -11.41
CA ILE A 121 5.95 12.47 -11.78
C ILE A 121 5.96 12.28 -13.30
N PRO A 122 7.12 12.36 -13.96
CA PRO A 122 7.22 12.08 -15.38
C PRO A 122 6.94 10.60 -15.64
N ASN A 123 6.05 10.31 -16.60
CA ASN A 123 5.69 8.96 -17.03
C ASN A 123 5.34 8.01 -15.87
N PRO A 124 4.27 8.30 -15.10
CA PRO A 124 3.89 7.49 -13.96
C PRO A 124 3.39 6.12 -14.43
N CYS A 125 3.91 5.06 -13.82
CA CYS A 125 3.46 3.70 -14.07
C CYS A 125 3.53 2.87 -12.79
N LEU A 126 2.79 1.77 -12.74
CA LEU A 126 2.74 0.94 -11.53
C LEU A 126 4.12 0.34 -11.21
N SER A 127 4.87 -0.04 -12.24
CA SER A 127 6.23 -0.59 -12.06
C SER A 127 7.20 0.44 -11.51
N SER A 128 7.13 1.71 -11.93
CA SER A 128 8.00 2.78 -11.37
C SER A 128 7.67 3.08 -9.92
N TRP A 129 6.38 3.06 -9.55
CA TRP A 129 5.95 3.16 -8.15
C TRP A 129 6.46 1.99 -7.30
N GLU A 130 6.31 0.77 -7.79
CA GLU A 130 6.79 -0.42 -7.09
C GLU A 130 8.31 -0.48 -6.96
N ALA A 131 9.04 0.05 -7.94
CA ALA A 131 10.49 0.23 -7.85
C ALA A 131 10.85 1.28 -6.79
N ALA A 132 10.13 2.41 -6.74
CA ALA A 132 10.35 3.46 -5.76
C ALA A 132 10.20 2.96 -4.31
N LEU A 133 9.20 2.11 -4.04
CA LEU A 133 9.00 1.50 -2.71
C LEU A 133 10.10 0.50 -2.29
N ARG A 134 10.95 0.07 -3.24
CA ARG A 134 12.06 -0.87 -3.02
C ARG A 134 13.43 -0.20 -2.95
N ILE A 135 13.49 1.14 -3.01
CA ILE A 135 14.74 1.87 -2.90
C ILE A 135 15.34 1.74 -1.49
N THR A 136 16.66 1.58 -1.43
CA THR A 136 17.44 1.47 -0.18
C THR A 136 18.20 2.74 0.17
N GLY A 137 18.35 3.69 -0.76
CA GLY A 137 19.08 4.94 -0.56
C GLY A 137 18.39 5.88 0.43
N SER A 138 19.18 6.55 1.27
CA SER A 138 18.69 7.51 2.28
C SER A 138 17.85 8.63 1.65
N ASP A 139 18.43 9.32 0.67
CA ASP A 139 17.87 10.55 0.14
C ASP A 139 16.61 10.30 -0.67
N ASP A 140 16.58 9.18 -1.42
CA ASP A 140 15.40 8.75 -2.16
C ASP A 140 14.24 8.36 -1.23
N GLN A 141 14.53 7.65 -0.13
CA GLN A 141 13.51 7.32 0.86
C GLN A 141 12.98 8.58 1.54
N LEU A 142 13.87 9.50 1.92
CA LEU A 142 13.50 10.79 2.50
C LEU A 142 12.62 11.61 1.54
N TRP A 143 13.01 11.70 0.27
CA TRP A 143 12.25 12.40 -0.75
C TRP A 143 10.84 11.82 -0.91
N LEU A 144 10.72 10.49 -0.98
CA LEU A 144 9.41 9.83 -1.14
C LEU A 144 8.51 10.04 0.08
N VAL A 145 9.08 9.93 1.29
CA VAL A 145 8.34 10.17 2.53
C VAL A 145 7.90 11.62 2.62
N HIS A 146 8.78 12.57 2.31
CA HIS A 146 8.46 14.00 2.31
C HIS A 146 7.33 14.31 1.32
N ARG A 147 7.44 13.80 0.09
CA ARG A 147 6.40 13.89 -0.94
C ARG A 147 5.07 13.34 -0.43
N ALA A 148 5.08 12.17 0.19
CA ALA A 148 3.88 11.54 0.75
C ALA A 148 3.26 12.38 1.87
N CYS A 149 4.07 12.88 2.80
CA CYS A 149 3.60 13.72 3.89
C CYS A 149 2.93 15.01 3.38
N LEU A 150 3.53 15.68 2.37
CA LEU A 150 2.95 16.89 1.77
C LEU A 150 1.60 16.62 1.10
N GLU A 151 1.50 15.57 0.30
CA GLU A 151 0.23 15.21 -0.34
C GLU A 151 -0.83 14.76 0.67
N MET A 152 -0.43 13.99 1.68
CA MET A 152 -1.34 13.50 2.71
C MET A 152 -1.84 14.63 3.61
N SER A 153 -0.99 15.59 3.97
CA SER A 153 -1.40 16.76 4.76
C SER A 153 -2.29 17.70 3.95
N ALA A 154 -2.01 17.89 2.65
CA ALA A 154 -2.87 18.69 1.78
C ALA A 154 -4.24 18.04 1.55
N ARG A 155 -4.31 16.71 1.55
CA ARG A 155 -5.55 15.94 1.40
C ARG A 155 -6.26 15.66 2.72
N ALA A 156 -5.61 15.93 3.86
CA ALA A 156 -6.14 15.59 5.17
C ALA A 156 -7.57 16.10 5.26
N LEU A 157 -8.49 15.14 5.24
CA LEU A 157 -9.89 15.33 5.57
C LEU A 157 -9.92 15.89 7.00
N PRO A 158 -10.84 16.83 7.31
CA PRO A 158 -10.86 17.47 8.62
C PRO A 158 -10.81 16.42 9.71
N ASP A 159 -9.92 16.63 10.70
CA ASP A 159 -9.79 15.80 11.90
C ASP A 159 -11.21 15.49 12.42
N VAL A 160 -11.53 14.20 12.51
CA VAL A 160 -12.74 13.71 13.20
C VAL A 160 -12.45 13.66 14.68
#